data_AF-A0A1E7F0Z1-F1
#
_entry.id   AF-A0A1E7F0Z1-F1
#
_cell.length_a   1.000
_cell.length_b   1.000
_cell.length_c   1.000
_cell.angle_alpha   90.00
_cell.angle_beta   90.00
_cell.angle_gamma   90.00
#
_symmetry.space_group_name_H-M   'P 1'
#
loop_
_entity.id
_entity.type
_entity.pdbx_description
1 polymer ?
#
loop_
_entity_poly.entity_id
_entity_poly.type
_entity_poly.pdbx_seq_one_letter_code
_entity_poly.pdbx_strand_id
1 'polypeptide(L)'
;MSASDLAPFVAAVLKDRTVAGMVQENKELKSKLTDSDNERLLVEVTGQHGLPIYYKGSMKNGGRSGDNHWCVHLEENNTFLPLIILPDLEIWLGGTLVHQFKYITDSSTRLSGGLFQVDNESDGGIGSIQVTTGAARYPPVVYCIFGKIGPMLRTDYEELAMMDVTQLMDLYQNRPALINVGHIMFDKTKIRGIMALLEKLGTDIMEPFQPN
;
A
#
# COMPACT_ATOMS: atom_id res chain seq x y z
N MET A 1 24.02 20.61 -63.35
CA MET A 1 23.69 20.51 -61.92
C MET A 1 24.86 19.80 -61.25
N SER A 2 25.59 20.50 -60.40
CA SER A 2 26.76 19.95 -59.71
C SER A 2 26.29 19.12 -58.52
N ALA A 3 26.95 18.00 -58.22
CA ALA A 3 26.72 17.22 -56.99
C ALA A 3 26.84 18.07 -55.71
N SER A 4 27.45 19.24 -55.81
CA SER A 4 27.56 20.26 -54.75
C SER A 4 26.20 20.83 -54.29
N ASP A 5 25.18 20.89 -55.17
CA ASP A 5 23.87 21.46 -54.82
C ASP A 5 22.99 20.48 -54.03
N LEU A 6 23.34 19.19 -54.04
CA LEU A 6 22.59 18.11 -53.36
C LEU A 6 23.05 17.89 -51.90
N ALA A 7 24.29 18.28 -51.59
CA ALA A 7 24.89 18.09 -50.26
C ALA A 7 24.12 18.76 -49.11
N PRO A 8 23.59 20.00 -49.25
CA PRO A 8 22.79 20.63 -48.19
C PRO A 8 21.47 19.89 -47.92
N PHE A 9 20.83 19.37 -48.97
CA PHE A 9 19.58 18.62 -48.84
C PHE A 9 19.81 17.26 -48.17
N VAL A 10 20.83 16.53 -48.59
CA VAL A 10 21.22 15.25 -47.97
C VAL A 10 21.61 15.47 -46.50
N ALA A 11 22.35 16.53 -46.18
CA ALA A 11 22.70 16.88 -44.81
C ALA A 11 21.45 17.25 -43.97
N ALA A 12 20.49 17.97 -44.55
CA ALA A 12 19.22 18.29 -43.88
C ALA A 12 18.39 17.03 -43.59
N VAL A 13 18.23 16.14 -44.57
CA VAL A 13 17.49 14.86 -44.40
C VAL A 13 18.14 13.95 -43.35
N LEU A 14 19.47 13.87 -43.32
CA LEU A 14 20.19 13.11 -42.29
C LEU A 14 20.04 13.72 -40.90
N LYS A 15 20.05 15.06 -40.79
CA LYS A 15 19.78 15.77 -39.53
C LYS A 15 18.35 15.51 -39.07
N ASP A 16 17.36 15.62 -39.95
CA ASP A 16 15.95 15.37 -39.62
C ASP A 16 15.71 13.92 -39.18
N ARG A 17 16.34 12.95 -39.85
CA ARG A 17 16.28 11.55 -39.43
C ARG A 17 16.90 11.33 -38.06
N THR A 18 18.02 11.99 -37.77
CA THR A 18 18.70 11.90 -36.47
C THR A 18 17.84 12.53 -35.37
N VAL A 19 17.25 13.69 -35.64
CA VAL A 19 16.33 14.37 -34.72
C VAL A 19 15.08 13.52 -34.47
N ALA A 20 14.49 12.94 -35.50
CA ALA A 20 13.33 12.04 -35.36
C ALA A 20 13.67 10.81 -34.51
N GLY A 21 14.86 10.21 -34.72
CA GLY A 21 15.35 9.11 -33.89
C GLY A 21 15.49 9.50 -32.42
N MET A 22 16.13 10.63 -32.14
CA MET A 22 16.28 11.14 -30.77
C MET A 22 14.94 11.46 -30.11
N VAL A 23 13.96 12.00 -30.86
CA VAL A 23 12.61 12.27 -30.34
C VAL A 23 11.91 10.97 -29.97
N GLN A 24 12.03 9.94 -30.80
CA GLN A 24 11.43 8.63 -30.52
C GLN A 24 12.05 7.98 -29.29
N GLU A 25 13.38 7.94 -29.21
CA GLU A 25 14.10 7.40 -28.06
C GLU A 25 13.74 8.15 -26.76
N ASN A 26 13.65 9.49 -26.82
CA ASN A 26 13.26 10.30 -25.67
C ASN A 26 11.82 9.99 -25.20
N LYS A 27 10.89 9.73 -26.12
CA LYS A 27 9.53 9.27 -25.76
C LYS A 27 9.55 7.92 -25.08
N GLU A 28 10.32 6.96 -25.59
CA GLU A 28 10.45 5.62 -25.00
C GLU A 28 11.07 5.66 -23.61
N LEU A 29 12.13 6.46 -23.42
CA LEU A 29 12.77 6.65 -22.11
C LEU A 29 11.82 7.29 -21.10
N LYS A 30 11.02 8.28 -21.52
CA LYS A 30 9.99 8.88 -20.67
C LYS A 30 8.92 7.86 -20.25
N SER A 31 8.49 7.00 -21.17
CA SER A 31 7.55 5.92 -20.85
C SER A 31 8.13 4.98 -19.79
N LYS A 32 9.35 4.46 -20.02
CA LYS A 32 10.03 3.56 -19.08
C LYS A 32 10.24 4.18 -17.71
N LEU A 33 10.59 5.46 -17.65
CA LEU A 33 10.73 6.19 -16.40
C LEU A 33 9.38 6.30 -15.66
N THR A 34 8.30 6.55 -16.40
CA THR A 34 6.94 6.63 -15.83
C THR A 34 6.51 5.28 -15.26
N ASP A 35 6.78 4.20 -15.99
CA ASP A 35 6.47 2.83 -15.55
C ASP A 35 7.28 2.47 -14.30
N SER A 36 8.57 2.78 -14.27
CA SER A 36 9.41 2.58 -13.09
C SER A 36 8.93 3.40 -11.88
N ASP A 37 8.54 4.66 -12.10
CA ASP A 37 7.97 5.49 -11.02
C ASP A 37 6.62 4.92 -10.54
N ASN A 38 5.80 4.33 -11.40
CA ASN A 38 4.57 3.63 -11.01
C ASN A 38 4.86 2.39 -10.15
N GLU A 39 5.82 1.56 -10.55
CA GLU A 39 6.23 0.36 -9.81
C GLU A 39 6.73 0.70 -8.41
N ARG A 40 7.52 1.77 -8.27
CA ARG A 40 8.03 2.24 -6.96
C ARG A 40 6.93 2.72 -6.01
N LEU A 41 5.78 3.09 -6.54
CA LEU A 41 4.64 3.60 -5.79
C LEU A 41 3.60 2.51 -5.49
N LEU A 42 3.89 1.27 -5.87
CA LEU A 42 3.00 0.16 -5.66
C LEU A 42 3.00 -0.31 -4.20
N VAL A 43 1.81 -0.54 -3.66
CA VAL A 43 1.61 -1.14 -2.33
C VAL A 43 0.95 -2.50 -2.53
N GLU A 44 1.51 -3.54 -1.91
CA GLU A 44 0.97 -4.90 -2.01
C GLU A 44 0.87 -5.51 -0.62
N VAL A 45 -0.23 -6.22 -0.39
CA VAL A 45 -0.39 -7.13 0.74
C VAL A 45 -0.33 -8.54 0.21
N THR A 46 0.64 -9.31 0.67
CA THR A 46 0.96 -10.61 0.11
C THR A 46 1.02 -11.67 1.19
N GLY A 47 1.09 -12.94 0.80
CA GLY A 47 1.61 -14.00 1.65
C GLY A 47 3.13 -13.94 1.80
N GLN A 48 3.71 -15.00 2.35
CA GLN A 48 5.15 -15.10 2.56
C GLN A 48 5.94 -14.94 1.25
N HIS A 49 7.05 -14.22 1.32
CA HIS A 49 7.95 -14.00 0.19
C HIS A 49 7.31 -13.26 -0.99
N GLY A 50 6.37 -12.37 -0.71
CA GLY A 50 5.70 -11.57 -1.75
C GLY A 50 4.59 -12.30 -2.51
N LEU A 51 4.25 -13.54 -2.17
CA LEU A 51 3.24 -14.34 -2.88
C LEU A 51 2.36 -15.19 -1.95
N PRO A 52 1.08 -15.42 -2.30
CA PRO A 52 0.34 -14.75 -3.37
C PRO A 52 0.04 -13.29 -3.02
N ILE A 53 -0.26 -12.45 -4.01
CA ILE A 53 -0.72 -11.08 -3.78
C ILE A 53 -2.22 -11.12 -3.48
N TYR A 54 -2.61 -10.68 -2.28
CA TYR A 54 -4.01 -10.66 -1.86
C TYR A 54 -4.67 -9.31 -2.13
N TYR A 55 -3.94 -8.23 -1.87
CA TYR A 55 -4.41 -6.86 -2.09
C TYR A 55 -3.33 -6.03 -2.76
N LYS A 56 -3.77 -5.05 -3.53
CA LYS A 56 -2.92 -4.14 -4.28
C LYS A 56 -3.44 -2.72 -4.10
N GLY A 57 -2.56 -1.74 -4.08
CA GLY A 57 -2.89 -0.33 -4.02
C GLY A 57 -1.75 0.50 -4.58
N SER A 58 -1.95 1.81 -4.65
CA SER A 58 -0.90 2.73 -5.09
C SER A 58 -0.81 3.93 -4.18
N MET A 59 0.42 4.30 -3.82
CA MET A 59 0.72 5.54 -3.12
C MET A 59 0.17 6.77 -3.86
N LYS A 60 0.04 6.72 -5.20
CA LYS A 60 -0.54 7.80 -6.01
C LYS A 60 -2.01 8.06 -5.73
N ASN A 61 -2.73 7.01 -5.34
CA ASN A 61 -4.17 7.06 -5.03
C ASN A 61 -4.41 7.26 -3.54
N GLY A 62 -3.33 7.48 -2.76
CA GLY A 62 -3.44 7.77 -1.35
C GLY A 62 -3.70 9.24 -1.06
N GLY A 63 -3.89 9.56 0.21
CA GLY A 63 -4.15 10.91 0.69
C GLY A 63 -3.46 11.21 2.02
N ARG A 64 -3.38 12.50 2.34
CA ARG A 64 -2.85 12.95 3.63
C ARG A 64 -3.83 12.57 4.74
N SER A 65 -3.34 11.89 5.78
CA SER A 65 -4.08 11.66 7.02
C SER A 65 -3.33 12.34 8.16
N GLY A 66 -3.81 13.53 8.52
CA GLY A 66 -3.08 14.47 9.38
C GLY A 66 -1.71 14.87 8.81
N ASP A 67 -0.86 15.39 9.68
CA ASP A 67 0.42 15.97 9.28
C ASP A 67 1.45 14.89 8.91
N ASN A 68 1.48 13.79 9.65
CA ASN A 68 2.58 12.83 9.61
C ASN A 68 2.31 11.56 8.80
N HIS A 69 1.07 11.33 8.33
CA HIS A 69 0.72 10.06 7.73
C HIS A 69 0.14 10.17 6.31
N TRP A 70 0.43 9.15 5.51
CA TRP A 70 -0.11 8.95 4.16
C TRP A 70 -0.96 7.69 4.15
N CYS A 71 -2.24 7.82 3.81
CA CYS A 71 -3.19 6.71 3.78
C CYS A 71 -3.35 6.22 2.33
N VAL A 72 -3.29 4.91 2.12
CA VAL A 72 -3.47 4.28 0.80
C VAL A 72 -4.66 3.34 0.85
N HIS A 73 -5.62 3.56 -0.03
CA HIS A 73 -6.69 2.61 -0.29
C HIS A 73 -6.16 1.44 -1.09
N LEU A 74 -6.49 0.23 -0.64
CA LEU A 74 -6.30 -0.97 -1.42
C LEU A 74 -7.47 -1.09 -2.39
N GLU A 75 -7.20 -1.58 -3.59
CA GLU A 75 -8.19 -1.87 -4.61
C GLU A 75 -9.26 -2.79 -4.01
N GLU A 76 -10.53 -2.43 -4.21
CA GLU A 76 -11.64 -3.24 -3.72
C GLU A 76 -11.53 -4.65 -4.27
N ASN A 77 -11.22 -5.58 -3.37
CA ASN A 77 -11.19 -6.99 -3.67
C ASN A 77 -12.19 -7.66 -2.75
N ASN A 78 -13.13 -8.43 -3.31
CA ASN A 78 -14.05 -9.28 -2.55
C ASN A 78 -13.33 -10.47 -1.87
N THR A 79 -12.01 -10.43 -1.84
CA THR A 79 -11.17 -11.43 -1.21
C THR A 79 -11.19 -11.18 0.29
N PHE A 80 -11.91 -12.05 0.97
CA PHE A 80 -11.85 -12.21 2.41
C PHE A 80 -10.83 -13.31 2.72
N LEU A 81 -9.84 -13.00 3.54
CA LEU A 81 -8.77 -13.92 3.91
C LEU A 81 -9.13 -14.64 5.20
N PRO A 82 -8.84 -15.94 5.34
CA PRO A 82 -8.95 -16.61 6.63
C PRO A 82 -8.07 -15.90 7.67
N LEU A 83 -8.61 -15.59 8.85
CA LEU A 83 -7.85 -14.91 9.89
C LEU A 83 -6.56 -15.65 10.26
N ILE A 84 -6.55 -16.99 10.12
CA ILE A 84 -5.40 -17.85 10.39
C ILE A 84 -4.14 -17.51 9.58
N ILE A 85 -4.28 -16.84 8.41
CA ILE A 85 -3.13 -16.48 7.57
C ILE A 85 -2.52 -15.13 7.94
N LEU A 86 -3.08 -14.41 8.91
CA LEU A 86 -2.57 -13.11 9.35
C LEU A 86 -1.06 -13.11 9.64
N PRO A 87 -0.47 -14.12 10.32
CA PRO A 87 0.98 -14.18 10.58
C PRO A 87 1.85 -14.38 9.34
N ASP A 88 1.25 -14.76 8.22
CA ASP A 88 1.95 -14.98 6.95
C ASP A 88 1.84 -13.78 6.03
N LEU A 89 1.11 -12.74 6.44
CA LEU A 89 0.94 -11.55 5.63
C LEU A 89 2.19 -10.66 5.66
N GLU A 90 2.49 -10.10 4.50
CA GLU A 90 3.57 -9.15 4.27
C GLU A 90 3.01 -7.91 3.57
N ILE A 91 3.57 -6.74 3.89
CA ILE A 91 3.28 -5.48 3.18
C ILE A 91 4.55 -5.06 2.47
N TRP A 92 4.40 -4.87 1.17
CA TRP A 92 5.44 -4.45 0.25
C TRP A 92 5.14 -3.05 -0.28
N LEU A 93 6.18 -2.22 -0.38
CA LEU A 93 6.13 -0.90 -0.98
C LEU A 93 7.23 -0.79 -2.03
N GLY A 94 6.87 -0.64 -3.29
CA GLY A 94 7.81 -0.54 -4.41
C GLY A 94 8.76 -1.72 -4.50
N GLY A 95 8.26 -2.94 -4.25
CA GLY A 95 9.07 -4.17 -4.22
C GLY A 95 9.98 -4.32 -2.98
N THR A 96 9.83 -3.47 -1.96
CA THR A 96 10.56 -3.57 -0.70
C THR A 96 9.62 -4.01 0.42
N LEU A 97 9.98 -5.06 1.16
CA LEU A 97 9.25 -5.49 2.36
C LEU A 97 9.34 -4.41 3.45
N VAL A 98 8.21 -3.83 3.83
CA VAL A 98 8.15 -2.73 4.82
C VAL A 98 7.47 -3.13 6.13
N HIS A 99 6.65 -4.18 6.10
CA HIS A 99 6.04 -4.76 7.29
C HIS A 99 5.78 -6.24 7.07
N GLN A 100 5.97 -7.04 8.11
CA GLN A 100 5.58 -8.44 8.13
C GLN A 100 4.78 -8.64 9.41
N PHE A 101 3.58 -9.17 9.28
CA PHE A 101 2.83 -9.62 10.43
C PHE A 101 3.61 -10.79 11.01
N LYS A 102 4.04 -10.70 12.27
CA LYS A 102 4.71 -11.81 12.94
C LYS A 102 3.87 -12.23 14.11
N TYR A 103 3.66 -13.53 14.24
CA TYR A 103 3.23 -14.13 15.49
C TYR A 103 4.38 -14.01 16.48
N ILE A 104 4.37 -12.95 17.29
CA ILE A 104 5.40 -12.72 18.29
C ILE A 104 4.82 -13.11 19.65
N THR A 105 5.33 -14.20 20.23
CA THR A 105 5.06 -14.61 21.62
C THR A 105 5.62 -13.61 22.65
N ASP A 106 6.50 -12.72 22.21
CA ASP A 106 7.01 -11.59 22.99
C ASP A 106 6.09 -10.35 22.87
N SER A 107 5.58 -9.96 24.03
CA SER A 107 4.75 -8.81 24.41
C SER A 107 5.05 -7.41 23.82
N SER A 108 5.93 -7.25 22.82
CA SER A 108 6.35 -5.95 22.27
C SER A 108 5.62 -5.52 20.99
N THR A 109 5.16 -6.44 20.13
CA THR A 109 4.14 -6.11 19.10
C THR A 109 2.79 -6.39 19.71
N ARG A 110 2.43 -5.58 20.70
CA ARG A 110 1.02 -5.47 21.00
C ARG A 110 0.36 -4.94 19.72
N LEU A 111 -0.77 -5.53 19.32
CA LEU A 111 -1.90 -4.75 18.83
C LEU A 111 -2.33 -3.78 19.96
N SER A 112 -1.43 -2.89 20.39
CA SER A 112 -1.68 -1.95 21.47
C SER A 112 -2.36 -0.77 20.83
N GLY A 113 -3.69 -0.80 20.86
CA GLY A 113 -4.50 0.34 20.44
C GLY A 113 -5.12 0.17 19.07
N GLY A 114 -5.56 -1.05 18.72
CA GLY A 114 -6.70 -1.17 17.81
C GLY A 114 -7.96 -0.82 18.58
N LEU A 115 -8.45 0.42 18.46
CA LEU A 115 -9.86 0.66 18.79
C LEU A 115 -10.66 -0.06 17.72
N PHE A 116 -11.24 -1.21 18.05
CA PHE A 116 -12.30 -1.80 17.26
C PHE A 116 -13.50 -0.86 17.41
N GLN A 117 -13.63 0.10 16.50
CA GLN A 117 -14.85 0.88 16.39
C GLN A 117 -15.80 0.04 15.54
N VAL A 118 -16.67 -0.72 16.22
CA VAL A 118 -17.75 -1.46 15.56
C VAL A 118 -18.84 -0.45 15.23
N ASP A 119 -19.00 -0.13 13.96
CA ASP A 119 -20.11 0.72 13.51
C ASP A 119 -21.45 0.02 13.81
N ASN A 120 -22.44 0.81 14.23
CA ASN A 120 -23.79 0.32 14.55
C ASN A 120 -24.55 -0.25 13.34
N GLU A 121 -23.99 -0.13 12.14
CA GLU A 121 -24.51 -0.69 10.88
C GLU A 121 -23.80 -1.99 10.52
N SER A 122 -23.74 -2.92 11.48
CA SER A 122 -23.16 -4.24 11.25
C SER A 122 -24.02 -5.05 10.28
N ASP A 123 -23.85 -4.84 8.99
CA ASP A 123 -24.42 -5.71 7.98
C ASP A 123 -23.79 -7.11 8.13
N GLY A 124 -24.57 -8.07 8.62
CA GLY A 124 -24.19 -9.49 8.64
C GLY A 124 -23.10 -9.91 9.64
N GLY A 125 -22.79 -9.12 10.66
CA GLY A 125 -21.84 -9.51 11.72
C GLY A 125 -20.37 -9.33 11.38
N ILE A 126 -20.05 -8.41 10.45
CA ILE A 126 -18.70 -7.96 10.11
C ILE A 126 -18.43 -6.62 10.78
N GLY A 127 -17.31 -6.49 11.50
CA GLY A 127 -16.89 -5.28 12.20
C GLY A 127 -15.61 -4.66 11.64
N SER A 128 -15.44 -3.36 11.82
CA SER A 128 -14.21 -2.65 11.41
C SER A 128 -13.07 -2.91 12.38
N ILE A 129 -11.86 -3.06 11.85
CA ILE A 129 -10.64 -3.30 12.63
C ILE A 129 -9.59 -2.25 12.31
N GLN A 130 -8.83 -1.89 13.35
CA GLN A 130 -7.66 -1.06 13.24
C GLN A 130 -6.48 -1.78 13.88
N VAL A 131 -5.39 -1.95 13.14
CA VAL A 131 -4.17 -2.62 13.55
C VAL A 131 -3.04 -1.61 13.57
N THR A 132 -2.67 -1.15 14.76
CA THR A 132 -1.56 -0.21 14.98
C THR A 132 -0.28 -0.95 15.33
N THR A 133 0.82 -0.59 14.66
CA THR A 133 2.12 -1.24 14.93
C THR A 133 2.83 -0.47 16.05
N GLY A 134 2.74 -0.98 17.28
CA GLY A 134 3.24 -0.30 18.48
C GLY A 134 4.71 -0.58 18.78
N ALA A 135 5.64 0.21 18.24
CA ALA A 135 7.03 0.25 18.73
C ALA A 135 7.34 1.61 19.37
N ALA A 136 7.32 1.67 20.71
CA ALA A 136 7.42 2.91 21.48
C ALA A 136 8.74 3.72 21.29
N ARG A 137 9.76 3.13 20.68
CA ARG A 137 11.08 3.79 20.48
C ARG A 137 11.37 4.16 19.02
N TYR A 138 10.71 3.52 18.06
CA TYR A 138 10.93 3.79 16.64
C TYR A 138 9.60 3.62 15.90
N PRO A 139 9.00 4.71 15.40
CA PRO A 139 7.76 4.57 14.64
C PRO A 139 8.04 3.69 13.39
N PRO A 140 7.21 2.68 13.15
CA PRO A 140 7.34 1.79 12.01
C PRO A 140 7.02 2.49 10.69
N VAL A 141 7.45 1.91 9.56
CA VAL A 141 7.11 2.42 8.22
C VAL A 141 5.59 2.39 8.01
N VAL A 142 4.97 1.25 8.35
CA VAL A 142 3.51 1.09 8.40
C VAL A 142 3.05 1.47 9.80
N TYR A 143 2.37 2.61 9.91
CA TYR A 143 1.83 3.12 11.16
C TYR A 143 0.59 2.34 11.59
N CYS A 144 -0.33 2.15 10.65
CA CYS A 144 -1.64 1.55 10.91
C CYS A 144 -2.19 0.84 9.69
N ILE A 145 -2.96 -0.23 9.91
CA ILE A 145 -3.67 -0.99 8.90
C ILE A 145 -5.13 -1.03 9.31
N PHE A 146 -6.03 -0.76 8.39
CA PHE A 146 -7.47 -0.75 8.64
C PHE A 146 -8.15 -1.77 7.75
N GLY A 147 -9.21 -2.36 8.28
CA GLY A 147 -9.90 -3.42 7.59
C GLY A 147 -11.24 -3.76 8.21
N LYS A 148 -11.75 -4.91 7.82
CA LYS A 148 -12.94 -5.53 8.38
C LYS A 148 -12.61 -6.95 8.83
N ILE A 149 -13.25 -7.42 9.88
CA ILE A 149 -13.14 -8.79 10.37
C ILE A 149 -14.55 -9.34 10.56
N GLY A 150 -14.76 -10.64 10.34
CA GLY A 150 -16.05 -11.28 10.54
C GLY A 150 -16.29 -12.53 9.68
N PRO A 151 -17.42 -13.22 9.86
CA PRO A 151 -18.43 -12.98 10.89
C PRO A 151 -17.95 -13.42 12.28
N MET A 152 -18.35 -12.69 13.32
CA MET A 152 -18.03 -13.00 14.73
C MET A 152 -19.23 -12.72 15.64
N LEU A 153 -19.24 -13.31 16.85
CA LEU A 153 -20.25 -12.97 17.86
C LEU A 153 -20.00 -11.55 18.39
N ARG A 154 -21.07 -10.85 18.77
CA ARG A 154 -20.96 -9.50 19.36
C ARG A 154 -20.06 -9.46 20.61
N THR A 155 -20.16 -10.46 21.47
CA THR A 155 -19.29 -10.59 22.65
C THR A 155 -17.82 -10.69 22.25
N ASP A 156 -17.52 -11.41 21.17
CA ASP A 156 -16.15 -11.57 20.69
C ASP A 156 -15.62 -10.24 20.14
N TYR A 157 -16.47 -9.39 19.54
CA TYR A 157 -16.11 -8.02 19.16
C TYR A 157 -15.86 -7.10 20.36
N GLU A 158 -16.63 -7.23 21.43
CA GLU A 158 -16.43 -6.45 22.65
C GLU A 158 -15.12 -6.86 23.35
N GLU A 159 -14.76 -8.15 23.29
CA GLU A 159 -13.51 -8.68 23.83
C GLU A 159 -12.29 -8.37 22.94
N LEU A 160 -12.47 -8.20 21.62
CA LEU A 160 -11.40 -7.86 20.67
C LEU A 160 -10.61 -6.62 21.08
N ALA A 161 -11.27 -5.60 21.66
CA ALA A 161 -10.62 -4.39 22.15
C ALA A 161 -9.65 -4.64 23.32
N MET A 162 -9.79 -5.77 24.00
CA MET A 162 -9.00 -6.18 25.16
C MET A 162 -8.04 -7.34 24.85
N MET A 163 -8.14 -7.95 23.66
CA MET A 163 -7.33 -9.08 23.22
C MET A 163 -6.12 -8.65 22.39
N ASP A 164 -5.02 -9.37 22.52
CA ASP A 164 -3.91 -9.28 21.55
C ASP A 164 -4.14 -10.18 20.32
N VAL A 165 -3.29 -10.02 19.28
CA VAL A 165 -3.37 -10.86 18.06
C VAL A 165 -3.33 -12.33 18.41
N THR A 166 -2.47 -12.71 19.36
CA THR A 166 -2.23 -14.11 19.71
C THR A 166 -3.48 -14.75 20.29
N GLN A 167 -4.14 -14.06 21.23
CA GLN A 167 -5.41 -14.48 21.81
C GLN A 167 -6.52 -14.56 20.76
N LEU A 168 -6.57 -13.59 19.85
CA LEU A 168 -7.50 -13.60 18.74
C LEU A 168 -7.28 -14.82 17.82
N MET A 169 -6.02 -15.12 17.48
CA MET A 169 -5.66 -16.24 16.62
C MET A 169 -5.97 -17.58 17.29
N ASP A 170 -5.69 -17.72 18.59
CA ASP A 170 -5.99 -18.93 19.36
C ASP A 170 -7.51 -19.17 19.45
N LEU A 171 -8.29 -18.12 19.69
CA LEU A 171 -9.76 -18.19 19.76
C LEU A 171 -10.38 -18.61 18.41
N TYR A 172 -9.76 -18.19 17.30
CA TYR A 172 -10.27 -18.39 15.95
C TYR A 172 -9.52 -19.45 15.13
N GLN A 173 -8.61 -20.21 15.75
CA GLN A 173 -7.84 -21.26 15.07
C GLN A 173 -8.74 -22.28 14.36
N ASN A 174 -9.94 -22.54 14.91
CA ASN A 174 -10.92 -23.49 14.39
C ASN A 174 -12.23 -22.82 13.94
N ARG A 175 -12.26 -21.49 13.78
CA ARG A 175 -13.46 -20.73 13.44
C ARG A 175 -13.29 -20.02 12.08
N PRO A 176 -14.38 -19.85 11.31
CA PRO A 176 -14.31 -19.32 9.94
C PRO A 176 -14.20 -17.79 9.88
N ALA A 177 -13.52 -17.14 10.83
CA ALA A 177 -13.36 -15.70 10.79
C ALA A 177 -12.51 -15.29 9.59
N LEU A 178 -12.96 -14.23 8.92
CA LEU A 178 -12.30 -13.66 7.77
C LEU A 178 -11.83 -12.24 8.07
N ILE A 179 -10.77 -11.82 7.41
CA ILE A 179 -10.24 -10.47 7.42
C ILE A 179 -10.25 -9.89 6.00
N ASN A 180 -10.58 -8.61 5.89
CA ASN A 180 -10.43 -7.82 4.68
C ASN A 180 -9.59 -6.58 5.00
N VAL A 181 -8.49 -6.36 4.30
CA VAL A 181 -7.66 -5.18 4.48
C VAL A 181 -8.14 -4.08 3.53
N GLY A 182 -8.59 -2.95 4.09
CA GLY A 182 -9.15 -1.85 3.29
C GLY A 182 -8.14 -0.75 2.99
N HIS A 183 -7.38 -0.30 3.99
CA HIS A 183 -6.39 0.76 3.79
C HIS A 183 -5.18 0.64 4.71
N ILE A 184 -4.05 1.17 4.24
CA ILE A 184 -2.77 1.14 4.96
C ILE A 184 -2.26 2.56 5.12
N MET A 185 -1.83 2.88 6.33
CA MET A 185 -1.30 4.19 6.71
C MET A 185 0.21 4.10 6.95
N PHE A 186 0.95 4.93 6.24
CA PHE A 186 2.41 5.01 6.29
C PHE A 186 2.87 6.27 7.01
N ASP A 187 3.97 6.16 7.78
CA ASP A 187 4.65 7.32 8.35
C ASP A 187 5.46 8.03 7.27
N LYS A 188 5.06 9.26 6.90
CA LYS A 188 5.71 10.09 5.88
C LYS A 188 7.20 10.28 6.15
N THR A 189 7.59 10.35 7.42
CA THR A 189 8.98 10.57 7.82
C THR A 189 9.89 9.38 7.50
N LYS A 190 9.31 8.18 7.31
CA LYS A 190 9.99 6.94 6.97
C LYS A 190 9.98 6.63 5.48
N ILE A 191 9.05 7.21 4.73
CA ILE A 191 8.91 7.03 3.27
C ILE A 191 9.28 8.30 2.49
N ARG A 192 10.24 9.10 2.97
CA ARG A 192 10.59 10.42 2.37
C ARG A 192 10.89 10.35 0.87
N GLY A 193 11.57 9.29 0.42
CA GLY A 193 11.87 9.10 -1.01
C GLY A 193 10.62 8.90 -1.85
N ILE A 194 9.61 8.23 -1.31
CA ILE A 194 8.29 8.07 -1.94
C ILE A 194 7.52 9.40 -1.92
N MET A 195 7.55 10.12 -0.79
CA MET A 195 6.89 11.43 -0.69
C MET A 195 7.45 12.44 -1.71
N ALA A 196 8.78 12.51 -1.85
CA ALA A 196 9.42 13.36 -2.86
C ALA A 196 9.05 12.96 -4.29
N LEU A 197 8.86 11.66 -4.54
CA LEU A 197 8.38 11.17 -5.83
C LEU A 197 6.92 11.59 -6.09
N LEU A 198 6.05 11.49 -5.08
CA LEU A 198 4.65 11.95 -5.18
C LEU A 198 4.54 13.46 -5.44
N GLU A 199 5.40 14.26 -4.78
CA GLU A 199 5.50 15.71 -5.00
C GLU A 199 5.95 16.04 -6.43
N LYS A 200 6.98 15.35 -6.93
CA LYS A 200 7.44 15.48 -8.33
C LYS A 200 6.33 15.16 -9.34
N LEU A 201 5.43 14.23 -8.99
CA LEU A 201 4.29 13.85 -9.82
C LEU A 201 3.06 14.76 -9.65
N GLY A 202 3.10 15.74 -8.73
CA GLY A 202 1.99 16.64 -8.43
C GLY A 202 0.83 15.98 -7.68
N THR A 203 1.08 14.84 -7.05
CA THR A 203 0.07 14.04 -6.33
C THR A 203 0.02 14.33 -4.83
N ASP A 204 0.97 15.10 -4.29
CA ASP A 204 1.05 15.40 -2.86
C ASP A 204 -0.02 16.42 -2.37
N ILE A 205 -0.77 17.02 -3.30
CA ILE A 205 -1.77 18.08 -3.07
C ILE A 205 -3.20 17.53 -2.94
N MET A 206 -3.40 16.21 -3.02
CA MET A 206 -4.75 15.63 -2.92
C MET A 206 -5.39 15.91 -1.54
N GLU A 207 -6.70 16.17 -1.56
CA GLU A 207 -7.50 16.58 -0.41
C GLU A 207 -7.30 15.66 0.81
N PRO A 208 -7.41 16.21 2.04
CA PRO A 208 -7.27 15.42 3.25
C PRO A 208 -8.27 14.25 3.27
N PHE A 209 -7.78 13.09 3.70
CA PHE A 209 -8.55 11.86 3.83
C PHE A 209 -9.82 12.10 4.67
N GLN A 210 -10.99 11.83 4.08
CA GLN A 210 -12.25 11.70 4.80
C GLN A 210 -12.59 10.20 4.86
N PRO A 211 -12.50 9.56 6.04
CA PRO A 211 -13.07 8.23 6.20
C PRO A 211 -14.59 8.34 6.04
N ASN A 212 -15.15 7.62 5.07
CA ASN A 212 -16.57 7.28 5.07
C ASN A 212 -16.80 6.15 6.07
#